data_AF-L0K4D2-F1
#
_entry.id   AF-L0K4D2-F1
#
_cell.length_a   1.000
_cell.length_b   1.000
_cell.length_c   1.000
_cell.angle_alpha   90.00
_cell.angle_beta   90.00
_cell.angle_gamma   90.00
#
_symmetry.space_group_name_H-M   'P 1'
#
loop_
_entity.id
_entity.type
_entity.pdbx_description
1 polymer ?
#
loop_
_entity_poly.entity_id
_entity_poly.type
_entity_poly.pdbx_seq_one_letter_code
_entity_poly.pdbx_strand_id
1 'polypeptide(L)' 'MFDSAEPGRLLRNLGIYTVAVLAAIAGAIGLIDVIDLPVVLAGSLLVLGLAAVLAVHEYLGGPF' A
#
# COMPACT_ATOMS: atom_id res chain seq x y z
N MET A 1 -7.17 -1.22 -20.59
CA MET A 1 -6.31 -1.79 -19.51
C MET A 1 -6.27 -3.31 -19.51
N PHE A 2 -7.24 -4.03 -20.10
CA PHE A 2 -7.06 -5.46 -20.41
C PHE A 2 -6.25 -5.69 -21.69
N ASP A 3 -5.37 -4.75 -22.02
CA ASP A 3 -4.55 -4.85 -23.20
C ASP A 3 -3.32 -5.67 -22.83
N SER A 4 -3.32 -6.94 -23.28
CA SER A 4 -2.16 -7.85 -23.37
C SER A 4 -1.17 -7.93 -22.18
N ALA A 5 -1.61 -7.72 -20.94
CA ALA A 5 -0.78 -8.05 -19.79
C ALA A 5 -0.62 -9.57 -19.70
N GLU A 6 0.58 -10.09 -19.99
CA GLU A 6 0.91 -11.49 -19.76
C GLU A 6 0.53 -11.86 -18.31
N PRO A 7 -0.36 -12.86 -18.10
CA PRO A 7 -0.87 -13.20 -16.77
C PRO A 7 0.23 -13.44 -15.73
N GLY A 8 1.38 -13.97 -16.16
CA GLY A 8 2.55 -14.17 -15.32
C GLY A 8 3.19 -12.88 -14.81
N ARG A 9 3.29 -11.82 -15.63
CA ARG A 9 3.79 -10.51 -15.18
C ARG A 9 2.81 -9.86 -14.20
N LEU A 10 1.50 -9.95 -14.46
CA LEU A 10 0.48 -9.42 -13.56
C LEU A 10 0.52 -10.10 -12.19
N LEU A 11 0.54 -11.44 -12.16
CA LEU A 11 0.60 -12.21 -10.91
C LEU A 11 1.88 -11.91 -10.11
N ARG A 12 3.02 -11.81 -10.79
CA ARG A 12 4.29 -11.46 -10.14
C ARG A 12 4.23 -10.07 -9.51
N ASN A 13 3.78 -9.07 -10.27
CA ASN A 13 3.71 -7.69 -9.79
C ASN A 13 2.72 -7.58 -8.62
N LEU A 14 1.57 -8.25 -8.71
CA LEU A 14 0.59 -8.30 -7.63
C LEU A 14 1.19 -8.94 -6.38
N GLY A 15 1.88 -10.08 -6.52
CA GLY A 15 2.53 -10.76 -5.41
C GLY A 15 3.59 -9.89 -4.71
N ILE A 16 4.45 -9.22 -5.47
CA ILE A 16 5.45 -8.29 -4.93
C ILE A 16 4.76 -7.16 -4.17
N TYR A 17 3.73 -6.57 -4.76
CA TYR A 17 2.99 -5.47 -4.15
C TYR A 17 2.32 -5.90 -2.84
N THR A 18 1.67 -7.06 -2.83
CA THR A 18 1.06 -7.63 -1.62
C THR A 18 2.09 -7.82 -0.51
N VAL A 19 3.25 -8.40 -0.81
CA VAL A 19 4.31 -8.61 0.20
C VAL A 19 4.84 -7.28 0.73
N ALA A 20 5.09 -6.30 -0.15
CA ALA A 20 5.56 -4.98 0.26
C ALA A 20 4.54 -4.26 1.17
N VAL A 21 3.26 -4.32 0.83
CA VAL A 21 2.17 -3.74 1.64
C VAL A 21 2.07 -4.43 3.00
N LEU A 22 2.12 -5.76 3.04
CA LEU A 22 2.08 -6.51 4.30
C LEU A 22 3.28 -6.20 5.20
N ALA A 23 4.48 -6.06 4.63
CA ALA A 23 5.68 -5.67 5.36
C ALA A 23 5.55 -4.25 5.95
N ALA A 24 5.01 -3.30 5.17
CA ALA A 24 4.74 -1.94 5.65
C ALA A 24 3.71 -1.92 6.79
N ILE A 25 2.64 -2.71 6.68
CA ILE A 25 1.61 -2.84 7.74
C ILE A 25 2.23 -3.44 9.01
N ALA A 26 3.01 -4.52 8.89
CA ALA A 26 3.67 -5.15 10.04
C ALA A 26 4.64 -4.18 10.75
N GLY A 27 5.43 -3.42 9.97
CA GLY A 27 6.29 -2.37 10.51
C GLY A 27 5.52 -1.25 11.19
N ALA A 28 4.40 -0.81 10.62
CA ALA A 28 3.54 0.21 11.19
C ALA A 28 2.91 -0.22 12.52
N ILE A 29 2.45 -1.48 12.63
CA ILE A 29 1.90 -2.03 13.89
C ILE A 29 2.96 -2.00 14.99
N GLY A 30 4.19 -2.46 14.69
CA GLY A 30 5.28 -2.41 15.65
C GLY A 30 5.62 -0.97 16.08
N LEU A 31 5.58 -0.03 15.14
CA LEU A 31 5.85 1.38 15.43
C LEU A 31 4.75 2.03 16.30
N ILE A 32 3.48 1.71 16.04
CA ILE A 32 2.33 2.21 16.82
C ILE A 32 2.45 1.82 18.30
N ASP A 33 2.82 0.57 18.56
CA ASP A 33 2.99 0.06 19.93
C ASP A 33 4.19 0.71 20.64
N VAL A 34 5.29 0.96 19.90
CA VAL A 34 6.50 1.60 20.44
C VAL A 34 6.27 3.07 20.82
N ILE A 35 5.47 3.81 20.04
CA ILE A 35 5.28 5.26 20.25
C ILE A 35 3.96 5.57 21.00
N ASP A 36 3.25 4.55 21.47
CA ASP A 36 1.94 4.64 22.13
C ASP A 36 0.98 5.54 21.35
N LEU A 37 0.89 5.30 20.04
CA LEU A 37 0.16 6.18 19.13
C LEU A 37 -1.35 6.07 19.38
N PRO A 38 -2.08 7.17 19.58
CA PRO A 38 -3.52 7.11 19.78
C PRO A 38 -4.22 6.48 18.58
N VAL A 39 -5.17 5.56 18.84
CA VAL A 39 -5.95 4.85 17.81
C VAL A 39 -6.57 5.78 16.77
N VAL A 40 -7.05 6.94 17.19
CA VAL A 40 -7.65 7.95 16.29
C VAL A 40 -6.60 8.50 15.31
N LEU A 41 -5.37 8.73 15.78
CA LEU A 41 -4.27 9.22 14.97
C LEU A 41 -3.75 8.12 14.01
N ALA A 42 -3.67 6.87 14.49
CA ALA A 42 -3.30 5.72 13.66
C ALA A 42 -4.31 5.52 12.52
N GLY A 43 -5.60 5.58 12.82
CA GLY A 43 -6.67 5.47 11.83
C GLY A 43 -6.62 6.58 10.78
N SER A 44 -6.39 7.83 11.19
CA SER A 44 -6.30 8.94 10.25
C SER A 44 -5.06 8.86 9.36
N LEU A 45 -3.91 8.44 9.89
CA LEU A 45 -2.70 8.21 9.11
C LEU A 45 -2.85 7.06 8.11
N LEU A 46 -3.54 5.98 8.48
CA LEU A 46 -3.86 4.88 7.56
C LEU A 46 -4.71 5.37 6.39
N VAL A 47 -5.77 6.13 6.67
CA VAL A 47 -6.65 6.70 5.62
C VAL A 47 -5.87 7.65 4.72
N LEU A 48 -5.04 8.54 5.28
CA LEU A 48 -4.19 9.45 4.52
C LEU A 48 -3.18 8.69 3.63
N GLY A 49 -2.54 7.65 4.16
CA GLY A 49 -1.62 6.81 3.40
C GLY A 49 -2.31 6.10 2.24
N LEU A 50 -3.49 5.52 2.46
CA LEU A 50 -4.30 4.89 1.41
C LEU A 50 -4.73 5.91 0.35
N ALA A 51 -5.20 7.09 0.75
CA ALA A 51 -5.57 8.16 -0.17
C ALA A 51 -4.37 8.61 -1.01
N ALA A 52 -3.18 8.71 -0.42
CA ALA A 52 -1.96 9.04 -1.14
C ALA A 52 -1.57 7.96 -2.17
N VAL A 53 -1.68 6.67 -1.80
CA VAL A 53 -1.42 5.56 -2.74
C VAL A 53 -2.39 5.63 -3.93
N LEU A 54 -3.68 5.85 -3.68
CA LEU A 54 -4.68 6.00 -4.74
C LEU A 54 -4.39 7.21 -5.62
N ALA A 55 -4.07 8.36 -5.03
CA ALA A 55 -3.72 9.57 -5.76
C ALA A 55 -2.48 9.37 -6.64
N VAL A 56 -1.44 8.70 -6.14
CA VAL A 56 -0.24 8.36 -6.93
C VAL A 56 -0.61 7.43 -8.08
N HIS A 57 -1.45 6.42 -7.84
CA HIS A 57 -1.88 5.52 -8.90
C HIS A 57 -2.67 6.23 -10.00
N GLU A 58 -3.58 7.12 -9.64
CA GLU A 58 -4.50 7.76 -10.56
C GLU A 58 -3.88 8.95 -11.30
N TYR A 59 -3.08 9.77 -10.62
CA TYR A 59 -2.55 11.02 -11.18
C TYR A 59 -1.11 10.94 -11.69
N LEU A 60 -0.29 10.03 -11.17
CA LEU A 60 1.13 9.92 -11.55
C LEU A 60 1.40 8.73 -12.50
N GLY A 61 0.34 8.06 -12.97
CA GLY A 61 0.46 6.86 -13.78
C GLY A 61 1.18 5.78 -12.99
N GLY A 62 0.52 5.30 -11.92
CA GLY A 62 1.09 4.29 -11.03
C GLY A 62 1.67 3.10 -11.78
N PRO A 63 2.68 2.42 -11.21
CA PRO A 63 3.56 1.53 -11.97
C PRO A 63 2.77 0.40 -12.64
N PHE A 64 2.56 0.56 -13.94
CA PHE A 64 2.15 -0.48 -14.88
C PHE A 64 3.18 -0.53 -16.01
#